data_AF-A0A2A2SG14-F1
#
_entry.id   AF-A0A2A2SG14-F1
#
_cell.length_a   1.000
_cell.length_b   1.000
_cell.length_c   1.000
_cell.angle_alpha   90.00
_cell.angle_beta   90.00
_cell.angle_gamma   90.00
#
_symmetry.space_group_name_H-M   'P 1'
#
loop_
_entity.id
_entity.type
_entity.pdbx_description
1 polymer ?
#
loop_
_entity_poly.entity_id
_entity_poly.type
_entity_poly.pdbx_seq_one_letter_code
_entity_poly.pdbx_strand_id
1 'polypeptide(L)'
;MLPVSFPSFLPRPRRGRGTSAAGGGGATGCGIALYPLHHAARAARSPSPATALRGRNKEDSLGPPLASTSRVTLAFDQFLDPTAAALVLGGTALATLLRAPPSHLRRALGSLLTLFRVPFSADPLLEQIDLQDRVARKHGTHALDRFVVADRDVRDAISAIVDGADGADVAAALAHARRARVERHLAAADVWSGVAEVAPAMGMIGTLIGLAQMFAKMGDPARIGGAMAVALLATLYGAVLANLIAAPIAARLRALARAEAFERTRLEAPLTALAAREAPTHLSAAA
;
A
#
# COMPACT_ATOMS: atom_id res chain seq x y z
N MET A 1 -39.76 8.55 -8.47
CA MET A 1 -40.25 7.17 -8.72
C MET A 1 -39.84 6.77 -10.14
N LEU A 2 -39.39 5.53 -10.33
CA LEU A 2 -38.78 4.89 -11.52
C LEU A 2 -37.25 5.08 -11.70
N PRO A 3 -36.51 4.04 -12.16
CA PRO A 3 -35.50 3.40 -11.32
C PRO A 3 -34.11 3.26 -11.96
N VAL A 4 -33.18 2.84 -11.10
CA VAL A 4 -31.76 2.50 -11.28
C VAL A 4 -31.59 1.24 -12.13
N SER A 5 -30.58 1.20 -13.01
CA SER A 5 -30.03 -0.07 -13.55
C SER A 5 -28.56 0.07 -13.94
N PHE A 6 -27.73 -0.60 -13.14
CA PHE A 6 -26.32 -0.93 -13.35
C PHE A 6 -26.21 -2.19 -14.25
N PRO A 7 -25.21 -2.31 -15.14
CA PRO A 7 -24.79 -3.60 -15.66
C PRO A 7 -23.57 -4.15 -14.90
N SER A 8 -23.79 -5.24 -14.17
CA SER A 8 -22.78 -6.10 -13.55
C SER A 8 -22.11 -6.99 -14.61
N PHE A 9 -20.79 -6.90 -14.73
CA PHE A 9 -19.97 -7.76 -15.59
C PHE A 9 -19.41 -8.91 -14.74
N LEU A 10 -19.95 -10.12 -14.91
CA LEU A 10 -19.39 -11.37 -14.38
C LEU A 10 -18.99 -12.28 -15.55
N PRO A 11 -17.78 -12.89 -15.55
CA PRO A 11 -17.38 -13.84 -16.58
C PRO A 11 -17.97 -15.23 -16.33
N ARG A 12 -18.52 -15.85 -17.38
CA ARG A 12 -19.03 -17.23 -17.39
C ARG A 12 -17.89 -18.26 -17.54
N PRO A 13 -17.96 -19.44 -16.89
CA PRO A 13 -17.04 -20.55 -17.12
C PRO A 13 -17.48 -21.40 -18.33
N ARG A 14 -16.52 -21.79 -19.17
CA ARG A 14 -16.75 -22.67 -20.33
C ARG A 14 -16.61 -24.14 -19.92
N ARG A 15 -17.72 -24.87 -19.97
CA ARG A 15 -17.84 -26.32 -19.73
C ARG A 15 -17.63 -27.06 -21.05
N GLY A 16 -16.74 -28.04 -21.08
CA GLY A 16 -16.58 -28.95 -22.21
C GLY A 16 -17.58 -30.10 -22.18
N ARG A 17 -17.94 -30.63 -23.36
CA ARG A 17 -18.15 -32.05 -23.68
C ARG A 17 -18.67 -32.24 -25.11
N GLY A 18 -18.27 -33.36 -25.70
CA GLY A 18 -18.91 -34.04 -26.83
C GLY A 18 -18.09 -33.94 -28.12
N THR A 19 -17.36 -34.97 -28.57
CA THR A 19 -17.84 -36.15 -29.35
C THR A 19 -18.64 -35.74 -30.58
N SER A 20 -18.54 -36.30 -31.77
CA SER A 20 -17.74 -37.34 -32.43
C SER A 20 -18.22 -37.32 -33.89
N ALA A 21 -17.41 -37.83 -34.81
CA ALA A 21 -17.80 -38.38 -36.11
C ALA A 21 -18.05 -37.45 -37.33
N ALA A 22 -17.12 -37.59 -38.29
CA ALA A 22 -17.33 -38.13 -39.64
C ALA A 22 -17.45 -37.17 -40.86
N GLY A 23 -16.55 -37.44 -41.82
CA GLY A 23 -16.66 -37.18 -43.26
C GLY A 23 -16.03 -35.85 -43.72
N GLY A 24 -15.09 -35.80 -44.66
CA GLY A 24 -14.47 -36.78 -45.54
C GLY A 24 -13.78 -36.05 -46.70
N GLY A 25 -12.69 -36.62 -47.20
CA GLY A 25 -12.24 -36.45 -48.60
C GLY A 25 -11.14 -35.43 -48.91
N GLY A 26 -9.98 -35.93 -49.34
CA GLY A 26 -9.22 -35.31 -50.45
C GLY A 26 -7.73 -35.02 -50.20
N ALA A 27 -6.87 -35.93 -50.69
CA ALA A 27 -5.54 -35.74 -51.32
C ALA A 27 -4.50 -34.84 -50.61
N THR A 28 -3.22 -35.15 -50.38
CA THR A 28 -2.19 -35.90 -51.14
C THR A 28 -0.96 -35.85 -50.19
N GLY A 29 -0.35 -36.96 -49.74
CA GLY A 29 0.88 -37.51 -50.31
C GLY A 29 2.17 -37.12 -49.54
N CYS A 30 2.95 -38.12 -49.13
CA CYS A 30 4.31 -38.09 -48.53
C CYS A 30 4.45 -37.52 -47.10
N GLY A 31 5.05 -38.17 -46.11
CA GLY A 31 5.81 -39.41 -46.01
C GLY A 31 6.60 -39.38 -44.68
N ILE A 32 6.94 -40.57 -44.16
CA ILE A 32 7.93 -40.84 -43.09
C ILE A 32 7.39 -40.88 -41.64
N ALA A 33 6.79 -42.05 -41.39
CA ALA A 33 6.81 -42.93 -40.20
C ALA A 33 7.50 -42.48 -38.90
N LEU A 34 6.69 -42.49 -37.82
CA LEU A 34 7.10 -42.73 -36.44
C LEU A 34 7.53 -44.21 -36.24
N TYR A 35 8.57 -44.43 -35.43
CA TYR A 35 8.84 -45.73 -34.81
C TYR A 35 8.33 -45.76 -33.35
N PRO A 36 7.65 -46.84 -32.92
CA PRO A 36 7.17 -47.00 -31.56
C PRO A 36 8.12 -47.82 -30.66
N LEU A 37 7.81 -47.75 -29.36
CA LEU A 37 8.34 -48.51 -28.23
C LEU A 37 8.09 -50.03 -28.29
N HIS A 38 8.83 -50.73 -27.41
CA HIS A 38 8.61 -52.06 -26.81
C HIS A 38 9.07 -53.31 -27.57
N HIS A 39 10.15 -53.95 -27.07
CA HIS A 39 10.09 -55.34 -26.58
C HIS A 39 11.34 -55.72 -25.76
N ALA A 40 11.09 -56.30 -24.60
CA ALA A 40 12.06 -56.89 -23.69
C ALA A 40 12.48 -58.31 -24.14
N ALA A 41 13.71 -58.73 -23.84
CA ALA A 41 14.00 -59.94 -23.02
C ALA A 41 15.44 -60.50 -23.19
N ARG A 42 16.12 -60.61 -22.04
CA ARG A 42 16.94 -61.75 -21.53
C ARG A 42 18.22 -62.23 -22.24
N ALA A 43 19.30 -62.06 -21.46
CA ALA A 43 20.18 -63.09 -20.89
C ALA A 43 21.13 -63.90 -21.80
N ALA A 44 22.44 -63.80 -21.56
CA ALA A 44 23.18 -64.76 -20.72
C ALA A 44 24.72 -64.65 -20.87
N ARG A 45 25.40 -64.83 -19.72
CA ARG A 45 26.72 -65.46 -19.49
C ARG A 45 28.03 -64.67 -19.76
N SER A 46 28.73 -64.47 -18.64
CA SER A 46 30.17 -64.24 -18.42
C SER A 46 31.04 -65.45 -18.84
N PRO A 47 32.39 -65.34 -18.94
CA PRO A 47 33.24 -65.40 -17.73
C PRO A 47 34.48 -64.48 -17.73
N SER A 48 34.88 -64.09 -16.51
CA SER A 48 36.24 -63.70 -16.05
C SER A 48 36.89 -64.98 -15.47
N PRO A 49 38.23 -65.20 -15.34
CA PRO A 49 39.15 -64.30 -14.65
C PRO A 49 40.66 -64.34 -15.03
N ALA A 50 41.38 -63.35 -14.47
CA ALA A 50 42.68 -63.47 -13.78
C ALA A 50 43.79 -62.52 -14.28
N THR A 51 44.31 -61.77 -13.29
CA THR A 51 45.70 -61.29 -13.15
C THR A 51 46.01 -59.88 -13.64
N ALA A 52 45.76 -58.90 -12.78
CA ALA A 52 46.81 -57.98 -12.30
C ALA A 52 46.25 -57.06 -11.18
N LEU A 53 46.20 -57.60 -9.96
CA LEU A 53 46.17 -56.79 -8.74
C LEU A 53 47.62 -56.46 -8.37
N ARG A 54 47.95 -55.17 -8.22
CA ARG A 54 48.91 -54.76 -7.18
C ARG A 54 48.50 -53.41 -6.62
N GLY A 55 48.19 -53.41 -5.34
CA GLY A 55 47.42 -52.38 -4.67
C GLY A 55 48.20 -51.15 -4.23
N ARG A 56 47.41 -50.13 -3.88
CA ARG A 56 47.65 -49.22 -2.76
C ARG A 56 46.29 -48.77 -2.23
N ASN A 57 45.81 -49.45 -1.20
CA ASN A 57 44.86 -48.86 -0.26
C ASN A 57 45.68 -48.23 0.86
N LYS A 58 45.47 -46.94 1.10
CA LYS A 58 45.31 -46.40 2.45
C LYS A 58 44.66 -45.03 2.36
N GLU A 59 43.51 -44.94 3.00
CA GLU A 59 42.77 -43.72 3.28
C GLU A 59 43.67 -42.70 3.99
N ASP A 60 43.76 -41.49 3.43
CA ASP A 60 44.05 -40.24 4.16
C ASP A 60 43.58 -39.08 3.25
N SER A 61 42.36 -38.58 3.40
CA SER A 61 42.04 -37.47 4.33
C SER A 61 42.52 -36.10 3.84
N LEU A 62 41.81 -35.48 2.89
CA LEU A 62 41.32 -34.07 2.95
C LEU A 62 40.71 -33.69 1.59
N GLY A 63 39.40 -33.88 1.44
CA GLY A 63 38.66 -33.00 0.54
C GLY A 63 38.76 -31.58 1.11
N PRO A 64 39.02 -30.53 0.32
CA PRO A 64 38.97 -29.16 0.84
C PRO A 64 37.57 -28.94 1.45
N PRO A 65 37.47 -28.30 2.62
CA PRO A 65 36.22 -28.22 3.36
C PRO A 65 35.17 -27.49 2.51
N LEU A 66 33.99 -28.09 2.41
CA LEU A 66 32.74 -27.48 1.92
C LEU A 66 32.26 -26.40 2.90
N ALA A 67 33.10 -25.41 3.15
CA ALA A 67 32.85 -24.28 4.04
C ALA A 67 33.46 -23.00 3.45
N SER A 68 33.38 -22.79 2.14
CA SER A 68 33.29 -21.41 1.65
C SER A 68 31.87 -20.92 1.89
N THR A 69 31.49 -20.78 3.16
CA THR A 69 30.47 -19.79 3.51
C THR A 69 31.13 -18.45 3.22
N SER A 70 31.16 -18.06 1.94
CA SER A 70 31.45 -16.70 1.51
C SER A 70 30.39 -15.85 2.19
N ARG A 71 30.73 -15.34 3.36
CA ARG A 71 29.95 -14.32 4.03
C ARG A 71 29.93 -13.17 3.04
N VAL A 72 28.82 -13.02 2.33
CA VAL A 72 28.53 -11.83 1.53
C VAL A 72 28.51 -10.70 2.55
N THR A 73 29.67 -10.07 2.71
CA THR A 73 29.84 -8.98 3.64
C THR A 73 29.29 -7.78 2.86
N LEU A 74 28.02 -7.47 3.11
CA LEU A 74 27.35 -6.34 2.46
C LEU A 74 28.03 -5.06 2.95
N ALA A 75 28.97 -4.55 2.14
CA ALA A 75 29.51 -3.22 2.33
C ALA A 75 28.41 -2.22 1.94
N PHE A 76 27.69 -1.69 2.93
CA PHE A 76 26.60 -0.72 2.70
C PHE A 76 27.05 0.51 1.89
N ASP A 77 28.33 0.88 1.97
CA ASP A 77 28.93 1.97 1.20
C ASP A 77 28.84 1.75 -0.33
N GLN A 78 28.86 0.50 -0.80
CA GLN A 78 28.76 0.18 -2.23
C GLN A 78 27.33 0.32 -2.76
N PHE A 79 26.34 0.30 -1.86
CA PHE A 79 24.93 0.44 -2.20
C PHE A 79 24.46 1.89 -2.17
N LEU A 80 25.34 2.86 -1.93
CA LEU A 80 25.01 4.29 -1.90
C LEU A 80 25.58 4.98 -3.15
N ASP A 81 24.86 4.87 -4.27
CA ASP A 81 25.17 5.61 -5.48
C ASP A 81 24.28 6.86 -5.59
N PRO A 82 24.86 8.07 -5.51
CA PRO A 82 24.09 9.31 -5.53
C PRO A 82 23.38 9.53 -6.88
N THR A 83 23.88 8.98 -7.98
CA THR A 83 23.30 9.13 -9.32
C THR A 83 22.03 8.29 -9.44
N ALA A 84 22.08 7.03 -9.03
CA ALA A 84 20.92 6.15 -8.99
C ALA A 84 19.85 6.68 -8.03
N ALA A 85 20.27 7.19 -6.86
CA ALA A 85 19.37 7.79 -5.89
C ALA A 85 18.69 9.05 -6.45
N ALA A 86 19.45 9.95 -7.09
CA ALA A 86 18.90 11.15 -7.70
C ALA A 86 17.91 10.86 -8.84
N LEU A 87 18.18 9.85 -9.67
CA LEU A 87 17.26 9.43 -10.73
C LEU A 87 15.91 8.95 -10.18
N VAL A 88 15.95 8.06 -9.17
CA VAL A 88 14.72 7.48 -8.60
C VAL A 88 13.99 8.48 -7.72
N LEU A 89 14.68 9.10 -6.75
CA LEU A 89 14.07 10.05 -5.83
C LEU A 89 13.64 11.33 -6.55
N GLY A 90 14.50 11.89 -7.40
CA GLY A 90 14.22 13.09 -8.17
C GLY A 90 13.09 12.88 -9.17
N GLY A 91 13.10 11.77 -9.90
CA GLY A 91 12.02 11.44 -10.82
C GLY A 91 10.69 11.15 -10.13
N THR A 92 10.72 10.45 -8.99
CA THR A 92 9.51 10.20 -8.19
C THR A 92 8.96 11.50 -7.59
N ALA A 93 9.83 12.39 -7.10
CA ALA A 93 9.44 13.71 -6.60
C ALA A 93 8.84 14.59 -7.71
N LEU A 94 9.46 14.61 -8.90
CA LEU A 94 8.93 15.38 -10.02
C LEU A 94 7.58 14.84 -10.50
N ALA A 95 7.46 13.52 -10.66
CA ALA A 95 6.20 12.90 -11.07
C ALA A 95 5.08 13.11 -10.03
N THR A 96 5.41 13.13 -8.74
CA THR A 96 4.43 13.44 -7.67
C THR A 96 4.04 14.91 -7.63
N LEU A 97 4.96 15.84 -7.94
CA LEU A 97 4.65 17.27 -8.13
C LEU A 97 3.76 17.52 -9.35
N LEU A 98 3.90 16.73 -10.41
CA LEU A 98 3.00 16.79 -11.58
C LEU A 98 1.61 16.22 -11.27
N ARG A 99 1.51 15.26 -10.34
CA ARG A 99 0.25 14.62 -9.94
C ARG A 99 -0.54 15.43 -8.92
N ALA A 100 0.14 16.11 -7.99
CA ALA A 100 -0.49 16.81 -6.87
C ALA A 100 0.09 18.21 -6.66
N PRO A 101 -0.72 19.19 -6.20
CA PRO A 101 -0.20 20.52 -5.92
C PRO A 101 0.89 20.47 -4.84
N PRO A 102 1.89 21.37 -4.88
CA PRO A 102 3.00 21.36 -3.91
C PRO A 102 2.54 21.54 -2.45
N SER A 103 1.36 22.11 -2.23
CA SER A 103 0.73 22.21 -0.92
C SER A 103 0.37 20.85 -0.32
N HIS A 104 -0.04 19.88 -1.15
CA HIS A 104 -0.34 18.51 -0.73
C HIS A 104 0.94 17.74 -0.41
N LEU A 105 2.02 17.96 -1.17
CA LEU A 105 3.32 17.34 -0.90
C LEU A 105 3.89 17.80 0.45
N ARG A 106 3.84 19.10 0.75
CA ARG A 106 4.28 19.62 2.05
C ARG A 106 3.47 19.03 3.22
N ARG A 107 2.15 18.87 3.03
CA ARG A 107 1.28 18.22 4.02
C ARG A 107 1.57 16.72 4.16
N ALA A 108 1.85 16.02 3.06
CA ALA A 108 2.23 14.62 3.08
C ALA A 108 3.56 14.40 3.83
N LEU A 109 4.56 15.27 3.64
CA LEU A 109 5.80 15.26 4.42
C LEU A 109 5.55 15.54 5.90
N GLY A 110 4.73 16.55 6.22
CA GLY A 110 4.34 16.83 7.61
C GLY A 110 3.55 15.70 8.28
N SER A 111 2.77 14.94 7.51
CA SER A 111 2.03 13.77 8.01
C SER A 111 2.95 12.64 8.46
N LEU A 112 4.21 12.62 8.01
CA LEU A 112 5.19 11.64 8.48
C LEU A 112 5.46 11.77 9.99
N LEU A 113 5.46 13.00 10.51
CA LEU A 113 5.59 13.25 11.95
C LEU A 113 4.33 12.83 12.73
N THR A 114 3.17 12.85 12.08
CA THR A 114 1.92 12.40 12.72
C THR A 114 1.84 10.89 12.91
N LEU A 115 2.65 10.10 12.21
CA LEU A 115 2.74 8.64 12.44
C LEU A 115 3.26 8.29 13.84
N PHE A 116 4.06 9.16 14.44
CA PHE A 116 4.59 8.98 15.79
C PHE A 116 3.69 9.55 16.88
N ARG A 117 2.57 10.18 16.51
CA ARG A 117 1.65 10.81 17.45
C ARG A 117 0.64 9.78 17.98
N VAL A 118 0.23 9.97 19.24
CA VAL A 118 -0.80 9.16 19.90
C VAL A 118 -2.11 9.27 19.10
N PRO A 119 -2.83 8.16 18.84
CA PRO A 119 -4.12 8.19 18.17
C PRO A 119 -5.12 9.06 18.95
N PHE A 120 -6.01 9.74 18.22
CA PHE A 120 -7.07 10.55 18.80
C PHE A 120 -8.02 9.64 19.60
N SER A 121 -8.34 10.04 20.84
CA SER A 121 -9.36 9.41 21.69
C SER A 121 -10.47 10.43 21.95
N ALA A 122 -11.72 9.99 21.82
CA ALA A 122 -12.88 10.81 22.15
C ALA A 122 -13.19 10.84 23.65
N ASP A 123 -12.64 9.91 24.44
CA ASP A 123 -13.01 9.72 25.85
C ASP A 123 -12.84 10.98 26.73
N PRO A 124 -11.72 11.74 26.69
CA PRO A 124 -11.60 12.97 27.49
C PRO A 124 -12.57 14.06 27.04
N LEU A 125 -12.95 14.08 25.75
CA LEU A 125 -13.94 15.02 25.23
C LEU A 125 -15.35 14.63 25.65
N LEU A 126 -15.66 13.34 25.67
CA LEU A 126 -16.95 12.82 26.15
C LEU A 126 -17.15 13.15 27.64
N GLU A 127 -16.13 12.95 28.48
CA GLU A 127 -16.19 13.33 29.89
C GLU A 127 -16.41 14.83 30.06
N GLN A 128 -15.74 15.66 29.25
CA GLN A 128 -15.95 17.10 29.25
C GLN A 128 -17.39 17.48 28.83
N ILE A 129 -17.94 16.82 27.79
CA ILE A 129 -19.31 17.06 27.32
C ILE A 129 -20.33 16.61 28.38
N ASP A 130 -20.09 15.52 29.09
CA ASP A 130 -20.96 15.04 30.17
C ASP A 130 -21.01 16.03 31.35
N LEU A 131 -19.86 16.63 31.70
CA LEU A 131 -19.81 17.70 32.72
C LEU A 131 -20.57 18.94 32.25
N GLN A 132 -20.43 19.30 30.97
CA GLN A 132 -21.14 20.40 30.35
C GLN A 132 -22.66 20.18 30.33
N ASP A 133 -23.13 18.97 30.01
CA ASP A 133 -24.56 18.61 30.06
C ASP A 133 -25.12 18.75 31.48
N ARG A 134 -24.38 18.32 32.51
CA ARG A 134 -24.81 18.49 33.92
C ARG A 134 -24.95 19.97 34.31
N VAL A 135 -24.07 20.83 33.80
CA VAL A 135 -24.10 22.27 34.07
C VAL A 135 -25.24 22.93 33.30
N ALA A 136 -25.43 22.56 32.04
CA ALA A 136 -26.54 23.02 31.20
C ALA A 136 -27.89 22.68 31.82
N ARG A 137 -28.03 21.49 32.45
CA ARG A 137 -29.24 21.09 33.19
C ARG A 137 -29.59 22.00 34.37
N LYS A 138 -28.58 22.59 35.03
CA LYS A 138 -28.78 23.42 36.23
C LYS A 138 -28.85 24.91 35.94
N HIS A 139 -28.13 25.38 34.94
CA HIS A 139 -27.87 26.80 34.70
C HIS A 139 -28.26 27.27 33.28
N GLY A 140 -28.85 26.39 32.46
CA GLY A 140 -29.17 26.67 31.06
C GLY A 140 -27.96 26.59 30.14
N THR A 141 -28.21 26.64 28.84
CA THR A 141 -27.23 26.47 27.76
C THR A 141 -26.26 27.65 27.65
N HIS A 142 -26.69 28.87 27.98
CA HIS A 142 -25.79 30.04 28.07
C HIS A 142 -24.64 29.88 29.08
N ALA A 143 -24.74 28.93 30.03
CA ALA A 143 -23.65 28.62 30.95
C ALA A 143 -22.46 27.92 30.27
N LEU A 144 -22.65 27.39 29.06
CA LEU A 144 -21.66 26.63 28.30
C LEU A 144 -20.52 27.50 27.75
N ASP A 145 -20.76 28.79 27.51
CA ASP A 145 -19.76 29.73 26.96
C ASP A 145 -18.54 29.92 27.89
N ARG A 146 -18.71 29.61 29.18
CA ARG A 146 -17.62 29.68 30.17
C ARG A 146 -16.61 28.53 30.07
N PHE A 147 -16.90 27.47 29.31
CA PHE A 147 -16.02 26.31 29.22
C PHE A 147 -15.01 26.46 28.08
N VAL A 148 -13.72 26.35 28.40
CA VAL A 148 -12.67 26.31 27.39
C VAL A 148 -12.56 24.89 26.83
N VAL A 149 -12.95 24.72 25.57
CA VAL A 149 -12.85 23.44 24.85
C VAL A 149 -11.67 23.45 23.90
N ALA A 150 -10.72 22.53 24.06
CA ALA A 150 -9.49 22.50 23.27
C ALA A 150 -9.74 22.11 21.80
N ASP A 151 -10.64 21.15 21.54
CA ASP A 151 -10.97 20.73 20.18
C ASP A 151 -11.87 21.76 19.49
N ARG A 152 -11.48 22.14 18.27
CA ARG A 152 -12.20 23.12 17.47
C ARG A 152 -13.59 22.64 17.07
N ASP A 153 -13.74 21.38 16.69
CA ASP A 153 -15.00 20.87 16.15
C ASP A 153 -16.08 20.84 17.25
N VAL A 154 -15.69 20.52 18.49
CA VAL A 154 -16.59 20.55 19.67
C VAL A 154 -16.90 21.97 20.12
N ARG A 155 -15.91 22.88 20.07
CA ARG A 155 -16.12 24.30 20.39
C ARG A 155 -17.12 24.95 19.43
N ASP A 156 -16.91 24.76 18.13
CA ASP A 156 -17.78 25.33 17.09
C ASP A 156 -19.21 24.77 17.24
N ALA A 157 -19.37 23.49 17.63
CA ALA A 157 -20.68 22.90 17.93
C ALA A 157 -21.34 23.49 19.19
N ILE A 158 -20.60 23.70 20.28
CA ILE A 158 -21.15 24.30 21.51
C ILE A 158 -21.56 25.76 21.27
N SER A 159 -20.77 26.52 20.52
CA SER A 159 -21.15 27.89 20.13
C SER A 159 -22.44 27.90 19.32
N ALA A 160 -22.58 26.99 18.34
CA ALA A 160 -23.82 26.87 17.56
C ALA A 160 -25.03 26.50 18.43
N ILE A 161 -24.85 25.66 19.45
CA ILE A 161 -25.89 25.33 20.44
C ILE A 161 -26.31 26.58 21.19
N VAL A 162 -25.35 27.33 21.78
CA VAL A 162 -25.61 28.58 22.52
C VAL A 162 -26.33 29.65 21.66
N ASP A 163 -26.08 29.65 20.35
CA ASP A 163 -26.75 30.53 19.38
C ASP A 163 -28.17 30.06 18.99
N GLY A 164 -28.62 28.91 19.52
CA GLY A 164 -29.96 28.36 19.33
C GLY A 164 -30.12 27.42 18.13
N ALA A 165 -29.04 26.84 17.61
CA ALA A 165 -29.12 25.88 16.51
C ALA A 165 -29.83 24.57 16.95
N ASP A 166 -30.67 24.02 16.07
CA ASP A 166 -31.33 22.73 16.32
C ASP A 166 -30.32 21.57 16.27
N GLY A 167 -30.65 20.46 16.95
CA GLY A 167 -29.81 19.26 16.98
C GLY A 167 -29.54 18.69 15.59
N ALA A 168 -30.46 18.85 14.64
CA ALA A 168 -30.25 18.44 13.24
C ALA A 168 -29.15 19.26 12.55
N ASP A 169 -29.11 20.58 12.78
CA ASP A 169 -28.11 21.47 12.19
C ASP A 169 -26.73 21.23 12.80
N VAL A 170 -26.66 21.02 14.12
CA VAL A 170 -25.42 20.67 14.82
C VAL A 170 -24.87 19.32 14.33
N ALA A 171 -25.73 18.30 14.15
CA ALA A 171 -25.34 17.01 13.59
C ALA A 171 -24.78 17.17 12.16
N ALA A 172 -25.45 17.96 11.32
CA ALA A 172 -25.03 18.22 9.95
C ALA A 172 -23.66 18.93 9.90
N ALA A 173 -23.46 19.94 10.76
CA ALA A 173 -22.21 20.67 10.88
C ALA A 173 -21.04 19.77 11.33
N LEU A 174 -21.24 18.97 12.39
CA LEU A 174 -20.25 18.00 12.88
C LEU A 174 -19.92 16.93 11.83
N ALA A 175 -20.93 16.41 11.13
CA ALA A 175 -20.73 15.45 10.04
C ALA A 175 -19.96 16.08 8.87
N HIS A 176 -20.21 17.35 8.54
CA HIS A 176 -19.44 18.08 7.53
C HIS A 176 -17.98 18.27 7.98
N ALA A 177 -17.74 18.74 9.20
CA ALA A 177 -16.40 18.91 9.77
C ALA A 177 -15.61 17.60 9.79
N ARG A 178 -16.24 16.49 10.20
CA ARG A 178 -15.67 15.14 10.17
C ARG A 178 -15.28 14.73 8.76
N ARG A 179 -16.16 14.89 7.76
CA ARG A 179 -15.87 14.58 6.34
C ARG A 179 -14.71 15.43 5.82
N ALA A 180 -14.73 16.74 6.05
CA ALA A 180 -13.66 17.64 5.62
C ALA A 180 -12.31 17.29 6.26
N ARG A 181 -12.30 16.75 7.48
CA ARG A 181 -11.10 16.25 8.14
C ARG A 181 -10.61 14.95 7.52
N VAL A 182 -11.49 13.97 7.32
CA VAL A 182 -11.16 12.70 6.66
C VAL A 182 -10.56 12.96 5.28
N GLU A 183 -11.17 13.84 4.48
CA GLU A 183 -10.68 14.20 3.16
C GLU A 183 -9.24 14.75 3.20
N ARG A 184 -8.93 15.60 4.19
CA ARG A 184 -7.57 16.13 4.37
C ARG A 184 -6.56 15.03 4.69
N HIS A 185 -6.93 14.03 5.49
CA HIS A 185 -6.05 12.91 5.83
C HIS A 185 -5.89 11.93 4.66
N LEU A 186 -6.98 11.65 3.93
CA LEU A 186 -6.96 10.80 2.74
C LEU A 186 -6.11 11.42 1.63
N ALA A 187 -6.26 12.72 1.38
CA ALA A 187 -5.44 13.43 0.40
C ALA A 187 -3.93 13.31 0.70
N ALA A 188 -3.53 13.30 1.98
CA ALA A 188 -2.13 13.05 2.36
C ALA A 188 -1.71 11.59 2.11
N ALA A 189 -2.57 10.63 2.44
CA ALA A 189 -2.31 9.21 2.19
C ALA A 189 -2.24 8.87 0.69
N ASP A 190 -3.04 9.55 -0.14
CA ASP A 190 -3.07 9.34 -1.59
C ASP A 190 -1.79 9.83 -2.27
N VAL A 191 -1.15 10.89 -1.76
CA VAL A 191 0.18 11.30 -2.21
C VAL A 191 1.20 10.18 -1.97
N TRP A 192 1.22 9.57 -0.78
CA TRP A 192 2.11 8.45 -0.47
C TRP A 192 1.79 7.20 -1.30
N SER A 193 0.52 6.95 -1.56
CA SER A 193 0.07 5.90 -2.48
C SER A 193 0.62 6.13 -3.89
N GLY A 194 0.56 7.38 -4.37
CA GLY A 194 1.12 7.74 -5.67
C GLY A 194 2.64 7.62 -5.74
N VAL A 195 3.35 7.95 -4.65
CA VAL A 195 4.79 7.68 -4.53
C VAL A 195 5.07 6.18 -4.65
N ALA A 196 4.28 5.34 -3.97
CA ALA A 196 4.45 3.89 -4.01
C ALA A 196 4.21 3.29 -5.41
N GLU A 197 3.29 3.88 -6.19
CA GLU A 197 3.01 3.47 -7.57
C GLU A 197 4.11 3.91 -8.55
N VAL A 198 4.64 5.12 -8.37
CA VAL A 198 5.58 5.74 -9.33
C VAL A 198 7.04 5.33 -9.07
N ALA A 199 7.43 5.10 -7.82
CA ALA A 199 8.81 4.76 -7.47
C ALA A 199 9.37 3.52 -8.21
N PRO A 200 8.65 2.39 -8.34
CA PRO A 200 9.13 1.23 -9.11
C PRO A 200 9.24 1.52 -10.61
N ALA A 201 8.33 2.34 -11.15
CA ALA A 201 8.37 2.75 -12.54
C ALA A 201 9.62 3.59 -12.85
N MET A 202 9.99 4.52 -11.95
CA MET A 202 11.26 5.25 -12.06
C MET A 202 12.48 4.32 -11.96
N GLY A 203 12.41 3.27 -11.13
CA GLY A 203 13.43 2.23 -11.08
C GLY A 203 13.63 1.51 -12.42
N MET A 204 12.54 1.17 -13.12
CA MET A 204 12.59 0.60 -14.47
C MET A 204 13.16 1.59 -15.50
N ILE A 205 12.84 2.88 -15.40
CA ILE A 205 13.46 3.90 -16.27
C ILE A 205 14.97 3.97 -16.00
N GLY A 206 15.39 3.84 -14.74
CA GLY A 206 16.80 3.79 -14.37
C GLY A 206 17.57 2.62 -14.99
N THR A 207 16.94 1.44 -15.15
CA THR A 207 17.60 0.31 -15.83
C THR A 207 17.81 0.59 -17.32
N LEU A 208 16.85 1.23 -17.98
CA LEU A 208 16.97 1.63 -19.38
C LEU A 208 18.10 2.64 -19.57
N ILE A 209 18.22 3.63 -18.67
CA ILE A 209 19.32 4.61 -18.68
C ILE A 209 20.66 3.91 -18.44
N GLY A 210 20.74 2.98 -17.49
CA GLY A 210 21.96 2.24 -17.20
C GLY A 210 22.42 1.35 -18.35
N LEU A 211 21.49 0.66 -19.01
CA LEU A 211 21.77 -0.12 -20.23
C LEU A 211 22.25 0.77 -21.38
N ALA A 212 21.63 1.93 -21.59
CA ALA A 212 22.09 2.90 -22.59
C ALA A 212 23.52 3.38 -22.32
N GLN A 213 23.84 3.68 -21.05
CA GLN A 213 25.19 4.08 -20.65
C GLN A 213 26.23 2.96 -20.81
N MET A 214 25.82 1.72 -20.57
CA MET A 214 26.68 0.55 -20.77
C MET A 214 27.11 0.44 -22.24
N PHE A 215 26.16 0.55 -23.17
CA PHE A 215 26.48 0.54 -24.61
C PHE A 215 27.34 1.72 -25.02
N ALA A 216 27.13 2.90 -24.44
CA ALA A 216 27.93 4.08 -24.73
C ALA A 216 29.41 3.97 -24.28
N LYS A 217 29.71 3.10 -23.31
CA LYS A 217 31.06 2.95 -22.70
C LYS A 217 31.70 1.59 -22.97
N MET A 218 31.24 0.87 -24.00
CA MET A 218 31.66 -0.50 -24.30
C MET A 218 33.16 -0.65 -24.60
N GLY A 219 33.88 0.45 -24.91
CA GLY A 219 35.32 0.44 -25.16
C GLY A 219 36.21 0.26 -23.91
N ASP A 220 35.68 0.40 -22.69
CA ASP A 220 36.44 0.26 -21.44
C ASP A 220 35.72 -0.66 -20.44
N PRO A 221 36.20 -1.92 -20.25
CA PRO A 221 35.59 -2.88 -19.33
C PRO A 221 35.44 -2.38 -17.89
N ALA A 222 36.32 -1.49 -17.42
CA ALA A 222 36.23 -0.94 -16.06
C ALA A 222 34.98 -0.06 -15.87
N ARG A 223 34.53 0.62 -16.94
CA ARG A 223 33.37 1.53 -16.90
C ARG A 223 32.04 0.81 -17.09
N ILE A 224 32.06 -0.38 -17.69
CA ILE A 224 30.88 -1.24 -17.87
C ILE A 224 30.30 -1.64 -16.51
N GLY A 225 31.16 -2.02 -15.56
CA GLY A 225 30.73 -2.41 -14.21
C GLY A 225 29.98 -1.30 -13.46
N GLY A 226 30.46 -0.06 -13.57
CA GLY A 226 29.80 1.11 -12.96
C GLY A 226 28.41 1.40 -13.55
N ALA A 227 28.27 1.35 -14.88
CA ALA A 227 26.97 1.57 -15.55
C ALA A 227 25.95 0.49 -15.17
N MET A 228 26.41 -0.77 -15.06
CA MET A 228 25.55 -1.88 -14.64
C MET A 228 25.14 -1.76 -13.17
N ALA A 229 26.03 -1.30 -12.29
CA ALA A 229 25.71 -1.07 -10.88
C ALA A 229 24.60 -0.01 -10.71
N VAL A 230 24.68 1.11 -11.43
CA VAL A 230 23.64 2.15 -11.42
C VAL A 230 22.28 1.59 -11.85
N ALA A 231 22.24 0.74 -12.88
CA ALA A 231 21.02 0.10 -13.36
C ALA A 231 20.34 -0.73 -12.26
N LEU A 232 21.12 -1.61 -11.61
CA LEU A 232 20.61 -2.50 -10.56
C LEU A 232 20.21 -1.74 -9.29
N LEU A 233 21.00 -0.73 -8.90
CA LEU A 233 20.70 0.13 -7.75
C LEU A 233 19.43 0.96 -7.97
N ALA A 234 19.18 1.45 -9.19
CA ALA A 234 17.94 2.17 -9.49
C ALA A 234 16.69 1.29 -9.27
N THR A 235 16.72 0.03 -9.70
CA THR A 235 15.63 -0.92 -9.40
C THR A 235 15.49 -1.21 -7.90
N LEU A 236 16.61 -1.37 -7.20
CA LEU A 236 16.60 -1.62 -5.76
C LEU A 236 15.99 -0.43 -5.01
N TYR A 237 16.43 0.80 -5.30
CA TYR A 237 15.91 2.00 -4.66
C TYR A 237 14.43 2.23 -4.97
N GLY A 238 13.99 1.99 -6.21
CA GLY A 238 12.58 2.09 -6.57
C GLY A 238 11.71 1.12 -5.78
N ALA A 239 12.13 -0.14 -5.68
CA ALA A 239 11.42 -1.18 -4.93
C ALA A 239 11.40 -0.91 -3.41
N VAL A 240 12.54 -0.50 -2.85
CA VAL A 240 12.66 -0.16 -1.42
C VAL A 240 11.80 1.05 -1.08
N LEU A 241 11.88 2.12 -1.87
CA LEU A 241 11.09 3.33 -1.64
C LEU A 241 9.58 3.03 -1.72
N ALA A 242 9.15 2.23 -2.69
CA ALA A 242 7.75 1.89 -2.88
C ALA A 242 7.21 0.99 -1.75
N ASN A 243 7.85 -0.15 -1.53
CA ASN A 243 7.28 -1.22 -0.72
C ASN A 243 7.65 -1.12 0.75
N LEU A 244 8.84 -0.61 1.07
CA LEU A 244 9.32 -0.54 2.45
C LEU A 244 8.95 0.78 3.13
N ILE A 245 8.78 1.85 2.35
CA ILE A 245 8.55 3.20 2.88
C ILE A 245 7.14 3.68 2.51
N ALA A 246 6.88 3.94 1.23
CA ALA A 246 5.68 4.66 0.80
C ALA A 246 4.37 3.87 1.04
N ALA A 247 4.33 2.58 0.68
CA ALA A 247 3.16 1.72 0.85
C ALA A 247 2.71 1.57 2.32
N PRO A 248 3.59 1.20 3.29
CA PRO A 248 3.17 1.08 4.68
C PRO A 248 2.79 2.43 5.29
N ILE A 249 3.45 3.53 4.91
CA ILE A 249 3.06 4.88 5.34
C ILE A 249 1.65 5.21 4.87
N ALA A 250 1.34 4.99 3.59
CA ALA A 250 0.02 5.24 3.03
C ALA A 250 -1.07 4.41 3.73
N ALA A 251 -0.81 3.13 3.97
CA ALA A 251 -1.73 2.24 4.68
C ALA A 251 -1.97 2.71 6.12
N ARG A 252 -0.91 3.09 6.84
CA ARG A 252 -0.99 3.54 8.23
C ARG A 252 -1.72 4.88 8.37
N LEU A 253 -1.50 5.83 7.47
CA LEU A 253 -2.25 7.10 7.44
C LEU A 253 -3.75 6.87 7.22
N ARG A 254 -4.13 5.97 6.30
CA ARG A 254 -5.54 5.62 6.09
C ARG A 254 -6.16 4.94 7.30
N ALA A 255 -5.41 4.07 7.99
CA ALA A 255 -5.86 3.43 9.22
C ALA A 255 -6.10 4.46 10.33
N LEU A 256 -5.17 5.39 10.54
CA LEU A 256 -5.31 6.47 11.51
C LEU A 256 -6.49 7.38 11.20
N ALA A 257 -6.67 7.78 9.92
CA ALA A 257 -7.80 8.59 9.49
C ALA A 257 -9.15 7.92 9.78
N ARG A 258 -9.25 6.60 9.55
CA ARG A 258 -10.46 5.82 9.85
C ARG A 258 -10.72 5.71 11.35
N ALA A 259 -9.69 5.43 12.15
CA ALA A 259 -9.81 5.38 13.60
C ALA A 259 -10.26 6.73 14.18
N GLU A 260 -9.65 7.82 13.72
CA GLU A 260 -10.00 9.19 14.11
C GLU A 260 -11.43 9.58 13.68
N ALA A 261 -11.88 9.14 12.50
CA ALA A 261 -13.26 9.35 12.05
C ALA A 261 -14.28 8.58 12.91
N PHE A 262 -13.95 7.33 13.28
CA PHE A 262 -14.79 6.51 14.14
C PHE A 262 -14.95 7.15 15.52
N GLU A 263 -13.83 7.52 16.16
CA GLU A 263 -13.85 8.19 17.47
C GLU A 263 -14.65 9.49 17.44
N ARG A 264 -14.50 10.33 16.41
CA ARG A 264 -15.30 11.56 16.29
C ARG A 264 -16.79 11.32 16.07
N THR A 265 -17.18 10.18 15.53
CA THR A 265 -18.62 9.86 15.38
C THR A 265 -19.28 9.68 16.74
N ARG A 266 -18.53 9.24 17.77
CA ARG A 266 -19.04 9.13 19.15
C ARG A 266 -19.41 10.48 19.78
N LEU A 267 -18.83 11.59 19.30
CA LEU A 267 -19.11 12.94 19.80
C LEU A 267 -20.46 13.49 19.29
N GLU A 268 -21.02 12.93 18.22
CA GLU A 268 -22.23 13.45 17.58
C GLU A 268 -23.46 13.29 18.46
N ALA A 269 -23.71 12.09 18.99
CA ALA A 269 -24.87 11.80 19.84
C ALA A 269 -24.98 12.65 21.13
N PRO A 270 -23.92 12.84 21.93
CA PRO A 270 -24.03 13.66 23.14
C PRO A 270 -24.20 15.16 22.83
N LEU A 271 -23.60 15.68 21.76
CA LEU A 271 -23.76 17.08 21.36
C LEU A 271 -25.15 17.37 20.79
N THR A 272 -25.72 16.45 20.00
CA THR A 272 -27.10 16.60 19.52
C THR A 272 -28.12 16.46 20.65
N ALA A 273 -27.86 15.59 21.62
CA ALA A 273 -28.68 15.48 22.83
C ALA A 273 -28.63 16.76 23.67
N LEU A 274 -27.50 17.46 23.72
CA LEU A 274 -27.37 18.76 24.37
C LEU A 274 -28.17 19.85 23.62
N ALA A 275 -28.07 19.90 22.29
CA ALA A 275 -28.79 20.83 21.43
C ALA A 275 -30.32 20.67 21.49
N ALA A 276 -30.81 19.43 21.52
CA ALA A 276 -32.24 19.13 21.61
C ALA A 276 -32.90 19.63 22.92
N ARG A 277 -32.11 19.98 23.94
CA ARG A 277 -32.62 20.62 25.17
C ARG A 277 -32.86 22.10 24.98
N GLU A 278 -32.11 22.72 24.08
CA GLU A 278 -32.24 24.12 23.73
C GLU A 278 -33.54 24.31 22.99
N ALA A 279 -33.78 23.50 21.93
CA ALA A 279 -34.99 23.47 21.11
C ALA A 279 -36.23 23.35 22.01
N PRO A 280 -36.90 24.46 22.34
CA PRO A 280 -37.90 24.38 23.38
C PRO A 280 -39.11 23.56 22.91
N THR A 281 -39.85 23.01 23.86
CA THR A 281 -41.21 22.51 23.67
C THR A 281 -42.15 23.69 23.37
N HIS A 282 -42.09 24.28 22.18
CA HIS A 282 -43.03 25.35 21.74
C HIS A 282 -43.85 24.95 20.51
N LEU A 283 -43.71 23.70 20.02
CA LEU A 283 -44.63 23.10 19.04
C LEU A 283 -45.74 22.24 19.66
N SER A 284 -45.81 22.09 21.00
CA SER A 284 -46.95 21.42 21.67
C SER A 284 -47.85 22.36 22.47
N ALA A 285 -47.66 23.68 22.34
CA ALA A 285 -48.46 24.71 23.01
C ALA A 285 -49.20 25.66 22.04
N ALA A 286 -49.15 25.38 20.73
CA ALA A 286 -49.93 26.07 19.72
C ALA A 286 -50.80 25.06 18.96
N ALA A 287 -52.05 24.95 19.42
CA ALA A 287 -53.25 24.48 18.72
C ALA A 287 -53.32 23.01 18.28
#